data_AF-A0A097BVH2-F1
#
_entry.id   AF-A0A097BVH2-F1
#
_cell.length_a   1.000
_cell.length_b   1.000
_cell.length_c   1.000
_cell.angle_alpha   90.00
_cell.angle_beta   90.00
_cell.angle_gamma   90.00
#
_symmetry.space_group_name_H-M   'P 1'
#
loop_
_entity.id
_entity.type
_entity.pdbx_description
1 polymer ?
#
loop_
_entity_poly.entity_id
_entity_poly.type
_entity_poly.pdbx_seq_one_letter_code
_entity_poly.pdbx_strand_id
1 'polypeptide(L)'
;LPYYLARFGNPHSRTHLYGWESDQAVETARAQVADLIGASPKEIVFTSGATESNNISIKGVMNFYKEKKRHVITTQTEHKCVLDSCRHLQQQGFEVTYLPVQSDGIIDLEKLRSAIRPDTGLVSVMAVNNEIGVIQPVEEIGKICKEFNVPFHTDAAQALGKIQVDVEKWNVSLMSMSGHKIYGPKGVGALYMRRRPRIRVEPQMNGGGQERGIRSGTVPTPLVVGFGAACELAKREMKYDEKWITALQERLLSGIKSRLDGVVVNGSVARRYAGNLNISFAYVEGESLLMGLKE
;
A
#
# COMPACT_ATOMS: atom_id res chain seq x y z
N LEU A 1 -16.68 -21.76 1.72
CA LEU A 1 -15.27 -21.77 2.19
C LEU A 1 -14.56 -23.08 1.79
N PRO A 2 -14.44 -23.41 0.49
CA PRO A 2 -13.92 -24.72 0.07
C PRO A 2 -12.48 -24.98 0.55
N TYR A 3 -11.63 -23.95 0.57
CA TYR A 3 -10.22 -24.04 0.99
C TYR A 3 -10.02 -24.17 2.50
N TYR A 4 -11.05 -23.95 3.32
CA TYR A 4 -11.01 -24.22 4.76
C TYR A 4 -11.51 -25.63 5.12
N LEU A 5 -12.20 -26.32 4.20
CA LEU A 5 -12.91 -27.55 4.49
C LEU A 5 -12.40 -28.72 3.66
N ALA A 6 -12.54 -28.65 2.34
CA ALA A 6 -12.31 -29.79 1.44
C ALA A 6 -11.05 -29.65 0.57
N ARG A 7 -10.60 -28.41 0.28
CA ARG A 7 -9.43 -28.11 -0.55
C ARG A 7 -8.29 -27.53 0.29
N PHE A 8 -7.79 -28.31 1.23
CA PHE A 8 -6.85 -27.89 2.28
C PHE A 8 -5.37 -28.16 1.98
N GLY A 9 -5.04 -28.55 0.74
CA GLY A 9 -3.69 -28.95 0.37
C GLY A 9 -2.65 -27.82 0.53
N ASN A 10 -1.40 -28.22 0.73
CA ASN A 10 -0.29 -27.27 0.65
C ASN A 10 -0.03 -26.94 -0.83
N PRO A 11 -0.07 -25.66 -1.26
CA PRO A 11 0.16 -25.29 -2.66
C PRO A 11 1.58 -25.63 -3.14
N HIS A 12 2.51 -25.91 -2.23
CA HIS A 12 3.88 -26.33 -2.56
C HIS A 12 4.02 -27.84 -2.81
N SER A 13 2.97 -28.63 -2.55
CA SER A 13 2.96 -30.07 -2.84
C SER A 13 2.75 -30.32 -4.33
N ARG A 14 3.76 -30.87 -5.01
CA ARG A 14 3.75 -31.05 -6.47
C ARG A 14 3.33 -32.43 -6.96
N THR A 15 3.07 -33.38 -6.06
CA THR A 15 2.92 -34.81 -6.41
C THR A 15 1.50 -35.34 -6.32
N HIS A 16 0.54 -34.56 -5.84
CA HIS A 16 -0.83 -35.04 -5.61
C HIS A 16 -1.89 -33.97 -5.86
N LEU A 17 -3.12 -34.42 -6.11
CA LEU A 17 -4.27 -33.58 -6.49
C LEU A 17 -4.50 -32.38 -5.57
N TYR A 18 -4.53 -32.60 -4.24
CA TYR A 18 -4.77 -31.51 -3.28
C TYR A 18 -3.76 -30.35 -3.38
N GLY A 19 -2.51 -30.66 -3.75
CA GLY A 19 -1.47 -29.64 -3.93
C GLY A 19 -1.69 -28.85 -5.21
N TRP A 20 -1.99 -29.54 -6.31
CA TRP A 20 -2.30 -28.91 -7.61
C TRP A 20 -3.54 -28.02 -7.54
N GLU A 21 -4.62 -28.46 -6.89
CA GLU A 21 -5.82 -27.65 -6.70
C GLU A 21 -5.55 -26.36 -5.89
N SER A 22 -4.68 -26.47 -4.87
CA SER A 22 -4.33 -25.34 -4.02
C SER A 22 -3.39 -24.37 -4.73
N ASP A 23 -2.42 -24.87 -5.50
CA ASP A 23 -1.53 -24.07 -6.34
C ASP A 23 -2.31 -23.29 -7.40
N GLN A 24 -3.22 -23.97 -8.12
CA GLN A 24 -4.08 -23.32 -9.11
C GLN A 24 -4.93 -22.21 -8.49
N ALA A 25 -5.44 -22.40 -7.27
CA ALA A 25 -6.21 -21.40 -6.56
C ALA A 25 -5.36 -20.18 -6.17
N VAL A 26 -4.13 -20.41 -5.71
CA VAL A 26 -3.15 -19.34 -5.42
C VAL A 26 -2.81 -18.56 -6.69
N GLU A 27 -2.56 -19.22 -7.82
CA GLU A 27 -2.24 -18.53 -9.07
C GLU A 27 -3.44 -17.76 -9.66
N THR A 28 -4.66 -18.27 -9.48
CA THR A 28 -5.88 -17.53 -9.84
C THR A 28 -6.00 -16.25 -9.01
N ALA A 29 -5.80 -16.34 -7.69
CA ALA A 29 -5.79 -15.18 -6.81
C ALA A 29 -4.68 -14.19 -7.17
N ARG A 30 -3.51 -14.69 -7.56
CA ARG A 30 -2.39 -13.86 -8.01
C ARG A 30 -2.75 -13.07 -9.26
N ALA A 31 -3.48 -13.69 -10.20
CA ALA A 31 -3.95 -13.03 -11.40
C ALA A 31 -4.99 -11.95 -11.09
N GLN A 32 -5.95 -12.21 -10.19
CA GLN A 32 -6.94 -11.22 -9.75
C GLN A 32 -6.29 -9.99 -9.09
N VAL A 33 -5.27 -10.19 -8.23
CA VAL A 33 -4.51 -9.09 -7.62
C VAL A 33 -3.75 -8.28 -8.69
N ALA A 34 -3.08 -8.96 -9.62
CA ALA A 34 -2.31 -8.30 -10.67
C ALA A 34 -3.20 -7.47 -11.61
N ASP A 35 -4.36 -8.03 -11.97
CA ASP A 35 -5.33 -7.42 -12.89
C ASP A 35 -5.97 -6.13 -12.32
N LEU A 36 -6.13 -6.04 -10.99
CA LEU A 36 -6.63 -4.82 -10.33
C LEU A 36 -5.67 -3.63 -10.46
N ILE A 37 -4.36 -3.86 -10.56
CA ILE A 37 -3.34 -2.81 -10.58
C ILE A 37 -2.63 -2.67 -11.94
N GLY A 38 -3.06 -3.40 -12.96
CA GLY A 38 -2.43 -3.42 -14.29
C GLY A 38 -1.05 -4.10 -14.33
N ALA A 39 -0.76 -5.00 -13.39
CA ALA A 39 0.51 -5.73 -13.32
C ALA A 39 0.43 -7.11 -13.99
N SER A 40 1.59 -7.76 -14.18
CA SER A 40 1.62 -9.19 -14.50
C SER A 40 1.58 -10.03 -13.21
N PRO A 41 0.92 -11.21 -13.20
CA PRO A 41 0.94 -12.12 -12.04
C PRO A 41 2.35 -12.51 -11.60
N LYS A 42 3.31 -12.49 -12.54
CA LYS A 42 4.72 -12.77 -12.28
C LYS A 42 5.44 -11.68 -11.47
N GLU A 43 4.76 -10.59 -11.15
CA GLU A 43 5.26 -9.45 -10.38
C GLU A 43 4.63 -9.37 -8.99
N ILE A 44 3.66 -10.24 -8.69
CA ILE A 44 2.99 -10.30 -7.40
C ILE A 44 3.67 -11.32 -6.50
N VAL A 45 3.96 -10.91 -5.27
CA VAL A 45 4.45 -11.72 -4.16
C VAL A 45 3.43 -11.61 -3.01
N PHE A 46 2.94 -12.73 -2.50
CA PHE A 46 2.04 -12.74 -1.34
C PHE A 46 2.81 -12.54 -0.04
N THR A 47 2.20 -11.77 0.86
CA THR A 47 2.71 -11.46 2.20
C THR A 47 1.58 -11.62 3.22
N SER A 48 1.88 -11.48 4.51
CA SER A 48 0.88 -11.44 5.59
C SER A 48 0.13 -10.11 5.70
N GLY A 49 0.51 -9.09 4.91
CA GLY A 49 -0.12 -7.78 4.93
C GLY A 49 0.80 -6.66 4.45
N ALA A 50 0.26 -5.44 4.36
CA ALA A 50 1.03 -4.28 3.93
C ALA A 50 2.22 -3.96 4.85
N THR A 51 2.13 -4.25 6.16
CA THR A 51 3.26 -4.09 7.09
C THR A 51 4.48 -4.92 6.65
N GLU A 52 4.28 -6.19 6.29
CA GLU A 52 5.36 -7.05 5.78
C GLU A 52 5.84 -6.58 4.40
N SER A 53 4.92 -6.22 3.50
CA SER A 53 5.27 -5.70 2.17
C SER A 53 6.11 -4.41 2.24
N ASN A 54 5.77 -3.49 3.13
CA ASN A 54 6.51 -2.25 3.36
C ASN A 54 7.93 -2.54 3.90
N ASN A 55 8.05 -3.49 4.83
CA ASN A 55 9.35 -3.91 5.38
C ASN A 55 10.24 -4.52 4.29
N ILE A 56 9.70 -5.44 3.47
CA ILE A 56 10.43 -6.06 2.35
C ILE A 56 10.84 -4.97 1.34
N SER A 57 9.94 -4.04 1.03
CA SER A 57 10.22 -2.98 0.05
C SER A 57 11.33 -2.05 0.51
N ILE A 58 11.26 -1.58 1.75
CA ILE A 58 12.19 -0.57 2.25
C ILE A 58 13.53 -1.21 2.63
N LYS A 59 13.49 -2.19 3.54
CA LYS A 59 14.72 -2.83 4.04
C LYS A 59 15.36 -3.71 2.96
N GLY A 60 14.55 -4.45 2.21
CA GLY A 60 15.05 -5.35 1.18
C GLY A 60 15.72 -4.61 0.02
N VAL A 61 15.14 -3.51 -0.49
CA VAL A 61 15.80 -2.69 -1.52
C VAL A 61 17.10 -2.11 -0.99
N MET A 62 17.06 -1.46 0.18
CA MET A 62 18.22 -0.73 0.69
C MET A 62 19.38 -1.65 1.06
N ASN A 63 19.11 -2.81 1.65
CA ASN A 63 20.15 -3.78 1.95
C ASN A 63 20.75 -4.41 0.69
N PHE A 64 19.94 -4.65 -0.35
CA PHE A 64 20.43 -5.16 -1.62
C PHE A 64 21.39 -4.18 -2.32
N TYR A 65 21.10 -2.89 -2.28
CA TYR A 65 21.89 -1.85 -2.96
C TYR A 65 22.88 -1.11 -2.04
N LYS A 66 23.09 -1.58 -0.80
CA LYS A 66 23.84 -0.88 0.26
C LYS A 66 25.24 -0.41 -0.12
N GLU A 67 25.92 -1.12 -1.03
CA GLU A 67 27.29 -0.75 -1.45
C GLU A 67 27.33 0.56 -2.25
N LYS A 68 26.22 0.93 -2.91
CA LYS A 68 26.15 2.12 -3.78
C LYS A 68 25.11 3.14 -3.32
N LYS A 69 24.11 2.70 -2.56
CA LYS A 69 22.93 3.48 -2.20
C LYS A 69 22.76 3.48 -0.69
N ARG A 70 22.83 4.65 -0.08
CA ARG A 70 22.78 4.83 1.39
C ARG A 70 21.69 5.79 1.84
N HIS A 71 20.91 6.35 0.92
CA HIS A 71 19.89 7.35 1.21
C HIS A 71 18.48 6.90 0.83
N VAL A 72 17.53 7.10 1.74
CA VAL A 72 16.09 6.88 1.53
C VAL A 72 15.35 8.20 1.69
N ILE A 73 14.37 8.45 0.82
CA ILE A 73 13.46 9.59 0.95
C ILE A 73 12.07 9.06 1.26
N THR A 74 11.43 9.62 2.27
CA THR A 74 10.03 9.31 2.60
C THR A 74 9.32 10.54 3.14
N THR A 75 8.04 10.44 3.51
CA THR A 75 7.27 11.55 4.08
C THR A 75 7.09 11.40 5.59
N GLN A 76 6.87 12.52 6.29
CA GLN A 76 6.55 12.50 7.73
C GLN A 76 5.19 11.87 8.03
N THR A 77 4.31 11.82 7.03
CA THR A 77 2.91 11.37 7.14
C THR A 77 2.70 9.90 6.76
N GLU A 78 3.77 9.13 6.54
CA GLU A 78 3.63 7.71 6.23
C GLU A 78 3.05 6.91 7.40
N HIS A 79 2.51 5.73 7.08
CA HIS A 79 2.12 4.78 8.10
C HIS A 79 3.34 4.33 8.92
N LYS A 80 3.12 4.06 10.21
CA LYS A 80 4.18 3.71 11.18
C LYS A 80 5.13 2.62 10.72
N CYS A 81 4.66 1.60 9.98
CA CYS A 81 5.56 0.54 9.51
C CYS A 81 6.60 1.01 8.47
N VAL A 82 6.32 2.06 7.68
CA VAL A 82 7.28 2.69 6.78
C VAL A 82 8.28 3.49 7.60
N LEU A 83 7.79 4.38 8.48
CA LEU A 83 8.62 5.20 9.37
C LEU A 83 9.54 4.33 10.25
N ASP A 84 9.04 3.26 10.84
CA ASP A 84 9.81 2.34 11.69
C ASP A 84 10.85 1.57 10.89
N SER A 85 10.54 1.21 9.64
CA SER A 85 11.52 0.58 8.74
C SER A 85 12.65 1.54 8.40
N CYS A 86 12.34 2.80 8.12
CA CYS A 86 13.32 3.85 7.90
C CYS A 86 14.17 4.13 9.15
N ARG A 87 13.56 4.25 10.34
CA ARG A 87 14.27 4.40 11.61
C ARG A 87 15.22 3.24 11.89
N HIS A 88 14.80 2.02 11.57
CA HIS A 88 15.67 0.85 11.68
C HIS A 88 16.86 0.90 10.72
N LEU A 89 16.66 1.36 9.48
CA LEU A 89 17.76 1.56 8.53
C LEU A 89 18.74 2.65 9.02
N GLN A 90 18.26 3.71 9.68
CA GLN A 90 19.16 4.72 10.29
C GLN A 90 20.10 4.11 11.33
N GLN A 91 19.63 3.15 12.13
CA GLN A 91 20.47 2.40 13.08
C GLN A 91 21.55 1.55 12.38
N GLN A 92 21.35 1.22 11.10
CA GLN A 92 22.30 0.48 10.27
C GLN A 92 23.21 1.41 9.42
N GLY A 93 23.19 2.71 9.69
CA GLY A 93 24.04 3.70 9.01
C GLY A 93 23.51 4.19 7.65
N PHE A 94 22.23 3.98 7.35
CA PHE A 94 21.58 4.65 6.22
C PHE A 94 21.12 6.06 6.61
N GLU A 95 21.10 6.97 5.64
CA GLU A 95 20.49 8.28 5.80
C GLU A 95 19.03 8.24 5.35
N VAL A 96 18.16 8.92 6.08
CA VAL A 96 16.74 9.05 5.72
C VAL A 96 16.32 10.51 5.76
N THR A 97 15.79 10.98 4.64
CA THR A 97 15.11 12.28 4.56
C THR A 97 13.62 12.09 4.74
N TYR A 98 13.06 12.67 5.80
CA TYR A 98 11.62 12.73 6.05
C TYR A 98 11.06 14.07 5.57
N LEU A 99 10.50 14.07 4.37
CA LEU A 99 9.93 15.28 3.77
C LEU A 99 8.67 15.72 4.51
N PRO A 100 8.55 17.01 4.85
CA PRO A 100 7.29 17.56 5.34
C PRO A 100 6.27 17.60 4.19
N VAL A 101 5.00 17.63 4.57
CA VAL A 101 3.89 17.90 3.65
C VAL A 101 3.42 19.35 3.80
N GLN A 102 2.67 19.84 2.82
CA GLN A 102 1.97 21.12 2.90
C GLN A 102 0.81 21.03 3.91
N SER A 103 0.20 22.16 4.25
CA SER A 103 -0.93 22.21 5.21
C SER A 103 -2.15 21.39 4.76
N ASP A 104 -2.27 21.11 3.47
CA ASP A 104 -3.30 20.25 2.90
C ASP A 104 -2.88 18.76 2.82
N GLY A 105 -1.72 18.40 3.37
CA GLY A 105 -1.21 17.03 3.42
C GLY A 105 -0.53 16.54 2.14
N ILE A 106 -0.43 17.37 1.09
CA ILE A 106 0.23 17.00 -0.17
C ILE A 106 1.74 17.27 -0.07
N ILE A 107 2.54 16.37 -0.64
CA ILE A 107 3.99 16.55 -0.74
C ILE A 107 4.35 17.67 -1.74
N ASP A 108 5.38 18.45 -1.38
CA ASP A 108 6.00 19.40 -2.31
C ASP A 108 6.96 18.67 -3.27
N LEU A 109 6.59 18.63 -4.56
CA LEU A 109 7.34 17.92 -5.60
C LEU A 109 8.72 18.53 -5.87
N GLU A 110 8.90 19.83 -5.67
CA GLU A 110 10.21 20.48 -5.86
C GLU A 110 11.15 20.13 -4.69
N LYS A 111 10.62 20.03 -3.47
CA LYS A 111 11.39 19.50 -2.33
C LYS A 111 11.77 18.04 -2.53
N LEU A 112 10.86 17.22 -3.07
CA LEU A 112 11.18 15.84 -3.43
C LEU A 112 12.31 15.78 -4.46
N ARG A 113 12.18 16.52 -5.56
CA ARG A 113 13.20 16.61 -6.62
C ARG A 113 14.55 17.04 -6.06
N SER A 114 14.57 18.08 -5.24
CA SER A 114 15.80 18.63 -4.64
C SER A 114 16.44 17.71 -3.59
N ALA A 115 15.64 16.84 -2.95
CA ALA A 115 16.13 15.88 -1.98
C ALA A 115 16.78 14.65 -2.62
N ILE A 116 16.55 14.40 -3.92
CA ILE A 116 17.17 13.26 -4.62
C ILE A 116 18.65 13.54 -4.84
N ARG A 117 19.47 12.65 -4.27
CA ARG A 117 20.94 12.64 -4.36
C ARG A 117 21.44 11.45 -5.19
N PRO A 118 22.69 11.46 -5.69
CA PRO A 118 23.28 10.34 -6.43
C PRO A 118 23.26 8.99 -5.69
N ASP A 119 23.34 9.00 -4.35
CA ASP A 119 23.31 7.84 -3.46
C ASP A 119 21.89 7.43 -3.00
N THR A 120 20.84 8.10 -3.51
CA THR A 120 19.44 7.76 -3.20
C THR A 120 19.09 6.41 -3.79
N GLY A 121 18.68 5.49 -2.93
CA GLY A 121 18.33 4.11 -3.27
C GLY A 121 16.83 3.85 -3.37
N LEU A 122 16.01 4.65 -2.67
CA LEU A 122 14.57 4.46 -2.65
C LEU A 122 13.85 5.77 -2.30
N VAL A 123 12.77 6.05 -3.02
CA VAL A 123 11.72 6.99 -2.60
C VAL A 123 10.51 6.17 -2.17
N SER A 124 9.96 6.45 -0.99
CA SER A 124 8.76 5.78 -0.45
C SER A 124 7.70 6.82 -0.08
N VAL A 125 6.59 6.84 -0.82
CA VAL A 125 5.45 7.73 -0.56
C VAL A 125 4.14 6.95 -0.69
N MET A 126 3.33 6.92 0.36
CA MET A 126 2.03 6.28 0.36
C MET A 126 1.06 6.95 -0.62
N ALA A 127 0.23 6.14 -1.29
CA ALA A 127 -0.69 6.64 -2.31
C ALA A 127 -1.88 7.40 -1.71
N VAL A 128 -2.44 6.87 -0.61
CA VAL A 128 -3.56 7.49 0.13
C VAL A 128 -3.22 7.45 1.61
N ASN A 129 -3.25 8.61 2.26
CA ASN A 129 -2.99 8.69 3.68
C ASN A 129 -4.13 8.04 4.50
N ASN A 130 -3.79 7.21 5.48
CA ASN A 130 -4.76 6.47 6.28
C ASN A 130 -5.52 7.31 7.31
N GLU A 131 -5.02 8.48 7.70
CA GLU A 131 -5.61 9.34 8.73
C GLU A 131 -6.50 10.40 8.09
N ILE A 132 -5.96 11.14 7.13
CA ILE A 132 -6.62 12.29 6.49
C ILE A 132 -7.09 12.01 5.07
N GLY A 133 -6.89 10.81 4.52
CA GLY A 133 -7.48 10.42 3.23
C GLY A 133 -6.94 11.13 2.00
N VAL A 134 -5.91 11.98 2.15
CA VAL A 134 -5.28 12.73 1.07
C VAL A 134 -4.61 11.77 0.09
N ILE A 135 -4.83 12.02 -1.20
CA ILE A 135 -4.24 11.27 -2.31
C ILE A 135 -2.98 12.01 -2.78
N GLN A 136 -1.82 11.36 -2.65
CA GLN A 136 -0.56 11.93 -3.12
C GLN A 136 -0.48 11.93 -4.66
N PRO A 137 0.32 12.82 -5.27
CA PRO A 137 0.60 12.84 -6.71
C PRO A 137 1.51 11.68 -7.15
N VAL A 138 1.03 10.44 -7.04
CA VAL A 138 1.83 9.22 -7.26
C VAL A 138 2.40 9.13 -8.67
N GLU A 139 1.65 9.57 -9.69
CA GLU A 139 2.11 9.58 -11.07
C GLU A 139 3.26 10.57 -11.29
N GLU A 140 3.15 11.77 -10.74
CA GLU A 140 4.18 12.80 -10.83
C GLU A 140 5.43 12.43 -10.03
N ILE A 141 5.26 11.85 -8.84
CA ILE A 141 6.35 11.29 -8.04
C ILE A 141 7.07 10.19 -8.83
N GLY A 142 6.32 9.29 -9.47
CA GLY A 142 6.88 8.24 -10.31
C GLY A 142 7.67 8.77 -11.51
N LYS A 143 7.18 9.83 -12.16
CA LYS A 143 7.90 10.52 -13.24
C LYS A 143 9.24 11.09 -12.75
N ILE A 144 9.25 11.77 -11.60
CA ILE A 144 10.47 12.28 -10.98
C ILE A 144 11.44 11.12 -10.66
N CYS A 145 10.96 10.08 -9.98
CA CYS A 145 11.81 8.94 -9.62
C CYS A 145 12.43 8.26 -10.85
N LYS A 146 11.67 8.15 -11.95
CA LYS A 146 12.16 7.61 -13.22
C LYS A 146 13.21 8.51 -13.87
N GLU A 147 13.03 9.82 -13.84
CA GLU A 147 14.01 10.80 -14.36
C GLU A 147 15.37 10.65 -13.66
N PHE A 148 15.38 10.45 -12.35
CA PHE A 148 16.60 10.26 -11.56
C PHE A 148 17.06 8.78 -11.46
N ASN A 149 16.37 7.85 -12.13
CA ASN A 149 16.63 6.41 -12.05
C ASN A 149 16.69 5.88 -10.59
N VAL A 150 15.75 6.35 -9.76
CA VAL A 150 15.58 5.92 -8.37
C VAL A 150 14.33 5.03 -8.27
N PRO A 151 14.41 3.84 -7.65
CA PRO A 151 13.24 3.03 -7.36
C PRO A 151 12.18 3.79 -6.56
N PHE A 152 10.92 3.64 -6.96
CA PHE A 152 9.76 4.23 -6.27
C PHE A 152 8.91 3.14 -5.61
N HIS A 153 8.81 3.18 -4.28
CA HIS A 153 7.86 2.40 -3.50
C HIS A 153 6.64 3.24 -3.13
N THR A 154 5.44 2.66 -3.22
CA THR A 154 4.22 3.29 -2.71
C THR A 154 3.42 2.33 -1.84
N ASP A 155 3.04 2.77 -0.64
CA ASP A 155 2.06 2.06 0.18
C ASP A 155 0.66 2.35 -0.36
N ALA A 156 0.05 1.36 -0.99
CA ALA A 156 -1.26 1.44 -1.60
C ALA A 156 -2.34 0.75 -0.74
N ALA A 157 -2.09 0.45 0.54
CA ALA A 157 -3.05 -0.25 1.39
C ALA A 157 -4.41 0.47 1.49
N GLN A 158 -4.41 1.81 1.47
CA GLN A 158 -5.63 2.63 1.45
C GLN A 158 -6.03 3.12 0.06
N ALA A 159 -5.29 2.76 -0.99
CA ALA A 159 -5.60 3.12 -2.38
C ALA A 159 -6.24 1.97 -3.16
N LEU A 160 -5.74 0.74 -2.94
CA LEU A 160 -6.16 -0.47 -3.63
C LEU A 160 -7.69 -0.63 -3.57
N GLY A 161 -8.30 -0.91 -4.71
CA GLY A 161 -9.74 -1.17 -4.80
C GLY A 161 -10.66 0.03 -4.59
N LYS A 162 -10.10 1.23 -4.31
CA LYS A 162 -10.85 2.44 -3.98
C LYS A 162 -10.66 3.56 -4.99
N ILE A 163 -9.44 3.68 -5.52
CA ILE A 163 -9.10 4.56 -6.63
C ILE A 163 -8.47 3.74 -7.75
N GLN A 164 -8.46 4.29 -8.96
CA GLN A 164 -7.79 3.63 -10.07
C GLN A 164 -6.28 3.59 -9.82
N VAL A 165 -5.74 2.38 -9.78
CA VAL A 165 -4.30 2.11 -9.61
C VAL A 165 -3.78 1.47 -10.89
N ASP A 166 -2.68 1.99 -11.41
CA ASP A 166 -1.99 1.41 -12.56
C ASP A 166 -0.48 1.55 -12.35
N VAL A 167 0.20 0.42 -12.14
CA VAL A 167 1.63 0.41 -11.81
C VAL A 167 2.52 0.94 -12.92
N GLU A 168 2.10 0.80 -14.19
CA GLU A 168 2.84 1.30 -15.35
C GLU A 168 2.66 2.81 -15.50
N LYS A 169 1.42 3.30 -15.43
CA LYS A 169 1.12 4.74 -15.45
C LYS A 169 1.83 5.46 -14.31
N TRP A 170 1.80 4.89 -13.10
CA TRP A 170 2.45 5.46 -11.93
C TRP A 170 3.96 5.28 -11.89
N ASN A 171 4.56 4.55 -12.84
CA ASN A 171 5.99 4.20 -12.86
C ASN A 171 6.51 3.65 -11.51
N VAL A 172 5.67 2.89 -10.82
CA VAL A 172 5.97 2.33 -9.50
C VAL A 172 6.93 1.16 -9.64
N SER A 173 7.95 1.09 -8.78
CA SER A 173 8.90 -0.02 -8.71
C SER A 173 8.44 -1.10 -7.75
N LEU A 174 7.86 -0.70 -6.60
CA LEU A 174 7.28 -1.59 -5.60
C LEU A 174 5.96 -1.03 -5.06
N MET A 175 4.97 -1.89 -4.81
CA MET A 175 3.70 -1.45 -4.22
C MET A 175 3.23 -2.40 -3.13
N SER A 176 2.95 -1.86 -1.96
CA SER A 176 2.44 -2.61 -0.82
C SER A 176 0.91 -2.61 -0.79
N MET A 177 0.32 -3.77 -0.56
CA MET A 177 -1.11 -4.01 -0.61
C MET A 177 -1.60 -4.80 0.61
N SER A 178 -2.85 -4.58 1.03
CA SER A 178 -3.46 -5.26 2.18
C SER A 178 -4.88 -5.73 1.89
N GLY A 179 -5.18 -7.00 2.21
CA GLY A 179 -6.50 -7.58 1.98
C GLY A 179 -7.61 -6.99 2.85
N HIS A 180 -7.40 -6.89 4.16
CA HIS A 180 -8.43 -6.41 5.09
C HIS A 180 -8.78 -4.91 4.96
N LYS A 181 -8.08 -4.17 4.10
CA LYS A 181 -8.43 -2.79 3.75
C LYS A 181 -9.37 -2.71 2.55
N ILE A 182 -9.66 -3.83 1.88
CA ILE A 182 -10.55 -3.93 0.71
C ILE A 182 -11.60 -5.03 0.90
N TYR A 183 -12.07 -5.22 2.13
CA TYR A 183 -13.04 -6.28 2.50
C TYR A 183 -12.54 -7.72 2.35
N GLY A 184 -11.23 -7.93 2.13
CA GLY A 184 -10.58 -9.22 2.21
C GLY A 184 -10.27 -9.66 3.65
N PRO A 185 -9.73 -10.88 3.85
CA PRO A 185 -9.38 -11.36 5.18
C PRO A 185 -8.15 -10.64 5.78
N LYS A 186 -8.08 -10.60 7.12
CA LYS A 186 -6.87 -10.19 7.85
C LYS A 186 -5.78 -11.26 7.70
N GLY A 187 -4.52 -10.85 7.87
CA GLY A 187 -3.37 -11.76 7.79
C GLY A 187 -2.90 -12.09 6.36
N VAL A 188 -3.33 -11.33 5.36
CA VAL A 188 -2.83 -11.42 3.98
C VAL A 188 -2.68 -10.05 3.33
N GLY A 189 -1.67 -9.95 2.49
CA GLY A 189 -1.42 -8.83 1.59
C GLY A 189 -0.62 -9.30 0.38
N ALA A 190 -0.15 -8.33 -0.40
CA ALA A 190 0.78 -8.59 -1.48
C ALA A 190 1.78 -7.45 -1.61
N LEU A 191 2.87 -7.77 -2.30
CA LEU A 191 3.89 -6.86 -2.76
C LEU A 191 3.96 -7.02 -4.27
N TYR A 192 3.72 -5.92 -5.00
CA TYR A 192 4.12 -5.83 -6.40
C TYR A 192 5.61 -5.50 -6.47
N MET A 193 6.33 -6.21 -7.33
CA MET A 193 7.73 -5.97 -7.65
C MET A 193 7.93 -5.91 -9.15
N ARG A 194 8.28 -4.72 -9.65
CA ARG A 194 8.53 -4.50 -11.07
C ARG A 194 9.63 -5.41 -11.60
N ARG A 195 9.37 -6.09 -12.71
CA ARG A 195 10.36 -6.95 -13.40
C ARG A 195 11.14 -6.23 -14.49
N ARG A 196 10.61 -5.15 -15.07
CA ARG A 196 11.27 -4.37 -16.12
C ARG A 196 11.04 -2.85 -15.91
N PRO A 197 12.10 -2.06 -15.66
CA PRO A 197 13.44 -2.50 -15.25
C PRO A 197 13.38 -3.38 -13.98
N ARG A 198 14.31 -4.33 -13.86
CA ARG A 198 14.27 -5.33 -12.78
C ARG A 198 14.69 -4.72 -11.45
N ILE A 199 13.79 -4.75 -10.48
CA ILE A 199 14.08 -4.44 -9.08
C ILE A 199 14.55 -5.69 -8.35
N ARG A 200 15.52 -5.54 -7.47
CA ARG A 200 16.00 -6.59 -6.59
C ARG A 200 15.87 -6.16 -5.13
N VAL A 201 15.56 -7.13 -4.28
CA VAL A 201 15.43 -6.95 -2.84
C VAL A 201 16.13 -8.10 -2.14
N GLU A 202 16.72 -7.81 -1.00
CA GLU A 202 17.21 -8.82 -0.06
C GLU A 202 16.01 -9.39 0.74
N PRO A 203 15.78 -10.72 0.71
CA PRO A 203 14.69 -11.34 1.46
C PRO A 203 14.81 -11.07 2.96
N GLN A 204 13.71 -10.72 3.60
CA GLN A 204 13.67 -10.51 5.06
C GLN A 204 13.42 -11.80 5.85
N MET A 205 12.97 -12.86 5.16
CA MET A 205 12.70 -14.18 5.74
C MET A 205 13.41 -15.27 4.92
N ASN A 206 14.32 -15.99 5.56
CA ASN A 206 14.99 -17.14 4.97
C ASN A 206 14.12 -18.41 5.06
N GLY A 207 14.29 -19.33 4.12
CA GLY A 207 13.56 -20.59 4.08
C GLY A 207 13.57 -21.23 2.69
N GLY A 208 12.59 -22.09 2.41
CA GLY A 208 12.54 -22.97 1.24
C GLY A 208 12.32 -22.30 -0.13
N GLY A 209 12.49 -20.99 -0.24
CA GLY A 209 12.47 -20.29 -1.52
C GLY A 209 11.08 -20.05 -2.12
N GLN A 210 10.01 -20.14 -1.31
CA GLN A 210 8.66 -19.76 -1.73
C GLN A 210 8.60 -18.30 -2.20
N GLU A 211 7.56 -17.98 -2.98
CA GLU A 211 7.37 -16.65 -3.56
C GLU A 211 8.64 -16.10 -4.25
N ARG A 212 9.28 -16.97 -5.03
CA ARG A 212 10.48 -16.67 -5.84
C ARG A 212 11.70 -16.26 -5.00
N GLY A 213 11.78 -16.80 -3.78
CA GLY A 213 12.86 -16.51 -2.84
C GLY A 213 12.72 -15.18 -2.10
N ILE A 214 11.66 -14.40 -2.35
CA ILE A 214 11.45 -13.10 -1.71
C ILE A 214 10.79 -13.25 -0.34
N ARG A 215 9.81 -14.16 -0.24
CA ARG A 215 9.02 -14.39 0.97
C ARG A 215 8.87 -15.89 1.21
N SER A 216 9.79 -16.45 1.97
CA SER A 216 9.76 -17.87 2.33
C SER A 216 8.59 -18.22 3.26
N GLY A 217 8.22 -19.51 3.29
CA GLY A 217 7.12 -20.03 4.10
C GLY A 217 5.88 -20.39 3.28
N THR A 218 5.06 -21.29 3.84
CA THR A 218 3.85 -21.78 3.18
C THR A 218 2.90 -20.62 2.85
N VAL A 219 2.36 -20.62 1.63
CA VAL A 219 1.40 -19.61 1.18
C VAL A 219 0.03 -20.01 1.77
N PRO A 220 -0.64 -19.13 2.52
CA PRO A 220 -1.92 -19.47 3.16
C PRO A 220 -3.06 -19.42 2.13
N THR A 221 -3.25 -20.52 1.40
CA THR A 221 -4.22 -20.66 0.29
C THR A 221 -5.59 -20.00 0.58
N PRO A 222 -6.26 -20.25 1.72
CA PRO A 222 -7.59 -19.69 1.95
C PRO A 222 -7.59 -18.16 2.07
N LEU A 223 -6.53 -17.58 2.65
CA LEU A 223 -6.41 -16.13 2.80
C LEU A 223 -6.09 -15.46 1.47
N VAL A 224 -5.16 -16.06 0.71
CA VAL A 224 -4.79 -15.60 -0.63
C VAL A 224 -5.99 -15.63 -1.57
N VAL A 225 -6.77 -16.72 -1.58
CA VAL A 225 -8.01 -16.80 -2.37
C VAL A 225 -9.01 -15.72 -1.96
N GLY A 226 -9.20 -15.52 -0.65
CA GLY A 226 -10.08 -14.45 -0.16
C GLY A 226 -9.62 -13.05 -0.57
N PHE A 227 -8.31 -12.81 -0.61
CA PHE A 227 -7.75 -11.54 -1.08
C PHE A 227 -7.89 -11.36 -2.59
N GLY A 228 -7.64 -12.40 -3.39
CA GLY A 228 -7.88 -12.37 -4.84
C GLY A 228 -9.34 -12.06 -5.19
N ALA A 229 -10.29 -12.74 -4.52
CA ALA A 229 -11.72 -12.47 -4.70
C ALA A 229 -12.11 -11.04 -4.32
N ALA A 230 -11.54 -10.50 -3.23
CA ALA A 230 -11.74 -9.11 -2.85
C ALA A 230 -11.21 -8.12 -3.91
N CYS A 231 -10.05 -8.42 -4.51
CA CYS A 231 -9.50 -7.61 -5.62
C CYS A 231 -10.39 -7.65 -6.87
N GLU A 232 -10.89 -8.83 -7.25
CA GLU A 232 -11.80 -9.00 -8.39
C GLU A 232 -13.10 -8.20 -8.18
N LEU A 233 -13.71 -8.34 -7.00
CA LEU A 233 -14.93 -7.60 -6.65
C LEU A 233 -14.68 -6.09 -6.66
N ALA A 234 -13.60 -5.65 -6.03
CA ALA A 234 -13.24 -4.23 -6.01
C ALA A 234 -13.05 -3.68 -7.43
N LYS A 235 -12.42 -4.42 -8.34
CA LYS A 235 -12.28 -3.99 -9.74
C LYS A 235 -13.63 -3.76 -10.42
N ARG A 236 -14.62 -4.61 -10.14
CA ARG A 236 -15.97 -4.52 -10.73
C ARG A 236 -16.79 -3.37 -10.14
N GLU A 237 -16.74 -3.19 -8.82
CA GLU A 237 -17.62 -2.28 -8.10
C GLU A 237 -17.02 -0.88 -7.87
N MET A 238 -15.70 -0.68 -8.06
CA MET A 238 -14.99 0.57 -7.70
C MET A 238 -15.71 1.85 -8.15
N LYS A 239 -16.21 1.90 -9.39
CA LYS A 239 -16.91 3.08 -9.93
C LYS A 239 -18.28 3.31 -9.28
N TYR A 240 -18.96 2.24 -8.89
CA TYR A 240 -20.23 2.33 -8.18
C TYR A 240 -19.98 2.80 -6.74
N ASP A 241 -19.03 2.16 -6.05
CA ASP A 241 -18.64 2.49 -4.69
C ASP A 241 -18.15 3.94 -4.57
N GLU A 242 -17.34 4.42 -5.52
CA GLU A 242 -16.86 5.80 -5.57
C GLU A 242 -18.04 6.79 -5.57
N LYS A 243 -19.05 6.59 -6.42
CA LYS A 243 -20.23 7.45 -6.49
C LYS A 243 -21.04 7.40 -5.20
N TRP A 244 -21.28 6.20 -4.68
CA TRP A 244 -22.09 5.98 -3.49
C TRP A 244 -21.43 6.62 -2.25
N ILE A 245 -20.14 6.34 -2.04
CA ILE A 245 -19.38 6.85 -0.90
C ILE A 245 -19.22 8.37 -0.99
N THR A 246 -19.02 8.93 -2.19
CA THR A 246 -18.96 10.39 -2.38
C THR A 246 -20.27 11.06 -1.96
N ALA A 247 -21.42 10.54 -2.41
CA ALA A 247 -22.72 11.09 -2.02
C ALA A 247 -22.95 11.03 -0.49
N LEU A 248 -22.51 9.94 0.16
CA LEU A 248 -22.59 9.82 1.62
C LEU A 248 -21.64 10.78 2.33
N GLN A 249 -20.41 10.97 1.83
CA GLN A 249 -19.46 11.93 2.38
C GLN A 249 -20.01 13.36 2.29
N GLU A 250 -20.55 13.75 1.13
CA GLU A 250 -21.14 15.08 0.93
C GLU A 250 -22.32 15.32 1.86
N ARG A 251 -23.21 14.33 1.99
CA ARG A 251 -24.34 14.38 2.93
C ARG A 251 -23.87 14.53 4.38
N LEU A 252 -22.86 13.76 4.79
CA LEU A 252 -22.32 13.82 6.15
C LEU A 252 -21.67 15.17 6.43
N LEU A 253 -20.78 15.62 5.55
CA LEU A 253 -20.03 16.87 5.71
C LEU A 253 -20.94 18.09 5.68
N SER A 254 -21.89 18.15 4.75
CA SER A 254 -22.87 19.24 4.68
C SER A 254 -23.80 19.24 5.90
N GLY A 255 -24.26 18.07 6.34
CA GLY A 255 -25.06 17.92 7.55
C GLY A 255 -24.35 18.46 8.79
N ILE A 256 -23.07 18.13 8.97
CA ILE A 256 -22.26 18.64 10.08
C ILE A 256 -22.04 20.15 9.97
N LYS A 257 -21.55 20.64 8.82
CA LYS A 257 -21.24 22.06 8.61
C LYS A 257 -22.46 22.97 8.67
N SER A 258 -23.66 22.46 8.38
CA SER A 258 -24.90 23.24 8.47
C SER A 258 -25.37 23.49 9.90
N ARG A 259 -24.84 22.74 10.88
CA ARG A 259 -25.29 22.77 12.28
C ARG A 259 -24.22 23.25 13.26
N LEU A 260 -22.96 23.22 12.85
CA LEU A 260 -21.81 23.49 13.72
C LEU A 260 -20.85 24.45 13.04
N ASP A 261 -20.49 25.50 13.75
CA ASP A 261 -19.41 26.41 13.39
C ASP A 261 -18.04 25.82 13.77
N GLY A 262 -16.96 26.35 13.18
CA GLY A 262 -15.60 25.95 13.55
C GLY A 262 -15.20 24.52 13.10
N VAL A 263 -15.92 23.94 12.14
CA VAL A 263 -15.60 22.63 11.55
C VAL A 263 -14.59 22.77 10.41
N VAL A 264 -13.41 22.18 10.57
CA VAL A 264 -12.32 22.21 9.57
C VAL A 264 -12.10 20.80 9.03
N VAL A 265 -11.96 20.67 7.71
CA VAL A 265 -11.55 19.40 7.08
C VAL A 265 -10.03 19.35 7.05
N ASN A 266 -9.45 18.29 7.61
CA ASN A 266 -8.00 18.13 7.68
C ASN A 266 -7.46 17.53 6.39
N GLY A 267 -6.63 18.28 5.67
CA GLY A 267 -6.07 17.89 4.38
C GLY A 267 -6.90 18.34 3.17
N SER A 268 -6.36 18.13 1.98
CA SER A 268 -6.98 18.55 0.72
C SER A 268 -8.40 18.01 0.56
N VAL A 269 -9.34 18.88 0.17
CA VAL A 269 -10.70 18.46 -0.20
C VAL A 269 -10.72 17.96 -1.64
N ALA A 270 -9.93 18.58 -2.52
CA ALA A 270 -9.89 18.25 -3.94
C ALA A 270 -9.16 16.92 -4.23
N ARG A 271 -8.11 16.58 -3.46
CA ARG A 271 -7.35 15.33 -3.64
C ARG A 271 -7.53 14.41 -2.45
N ARG A 272 -8.72 13.82 -2.34
CA ARG A 272 -9.13 12.98 -1.21
C ARG A 272 -9.86 11.73 -1.67
N TYR A 273 -9.62 10.63 -0.98
CA TYR A 273 -10.50 9.47 -1.06
C TYR A 273 -11.79 9.72 -0.26
N ALA A 274 -12.94 9.62 -0.92
CA ALA A 274 -14.25 9.94 -0.34
C ALA A 274 -14.58 9.13 0.93
N GLY A 275 -14.09 7.89 1.05
CA GLY A 275 -14.36 7.05 2.22
C GLY A 275 -13.53 7.41 3.46
N ASN A 276 -12.71 8.47 3.42
CA ASN A 276 -12.07 9.04 4.60
C ASN A 276 -12.46 10.53 4.72
N LEU A 277 -13.09 10.86 5.85
CA LEU A 277 -13.41 12.22 6.24
C LEU A 277 -12.80 12.49 7.61
N ASN A 278 -11.70 13.23 7.63
CA ASN A 278 -11.05 13.68 8.86
C ASN A 278 -11.40 15.15 9.08
N ILE A 279 -12.02 15.45 10.21
CA ILE A 279 -12.50 16.78 10.56
C ILE A 279 -12.10 17.14 11.99
N SER A 280 -11.76 18.41 12.19
CA SER A 280 -11.51 19.01 13.49
C SER A 280 -12.67 19.92 13.88
N PHE A 281 -13.06 19.84 15.14
CA PHE A 281 -14.05 20.70 15.77
C PHE A 281 -13.32 21.69 16.68
N ALA A 282 -13.36 22.97 16.35
CA ALA A 282 -12.75 23.99 17.19
C ALA A 282 -13.40 24.01 18.58
N TYR A 283 -12.61 24.36 19.60
CA TYR A 283 -13.06 24.55 20.99
C TYR A 283 -13.59 23.29 21.70
N VAL A 284 -13.42 22.10 21.12
CA VAL A 284 -13.82 20.82 21.72
C VAL A 284 -12.60 19.93 21.89
N GLU A 285 -12.48 19.31 23.07
CA GLU A 285 -11.44 18.34 23.38
C GLU A 285 -11.82 16.97 22.79
N GLY A 286 -10.87 16.35 22.07
CA GLY A 286 -11.16 15.21 21.18
C GLY A 286 -11.62 13.95 21.91
N GLU A 287 -11.08 13.66 23.11
CA GLU A 287 -11.49 12.47 23.87
C GLU A 287 -12.94 12.62 24.37
N SER A 288 -13.28 13.80 24.86
CA SER A 288 -14.66 14.15 25.25
C SER A 288 -15.64 14.01 24.09
N LEU A 289 -15.27 14.42 22.87
CA LEU A 289 -16.11 14.24 21.68
C LEU A 289 -16.35 12.75 21.37
N LEU A 290 -15.30 11.92 21.40
CA LEU A 290 -15.43 10.48 21.17
C LEU A 290 -16.35 9.81 22.19
N MET A 291 -16.30 10.23 23.46
CA MET A 291 -17.20 9.72 24.49
C MET A 291 -18.67 10.12 24.28
N GLY A 292 -18.90 11.27 23.63
CA GLY A 292 -20.23 11.78 23.29
C GLY A 292 -20.85 11.14 22.04
N LEU A 293 -20.04 10.61 21.13
CA LEU A 293 -20.46 9.90 19.92
C LEU A 293 -20.83 8.44 20.21
N LYS A 294 -21.77 8.21 21.13
CA LYS A 294 -22.38 6.89 21.33
C LYS A 294 -23.56 6.73 20.38
N GLU A 295 -23.55 5.61 19.66
CA GLU A 295 -24.44 5.17 18.55
C GLU A 295 -23.92 5.48 17.13
#